data_AF-A0A662U682-F1
#
_entry.id   AF-A0A662U682-F1
#
_cell.length_a   1.000
_cell.length_b   1.000
_cell.length_c   1.000
_cell.angle_alpha   90.00
_cell.angle_beta   90.00
_cell.angle_gamma   90.00
#
_symmetry.space_group_name_H-M   'P 1'
#
loop_
_entity.id
_entity.type
_entity.pdbx_description
1 polymer ?
#
loop_
_entity_poly.entity_id
_entity_poly.type
_entity_poly.pdbx_seq_one_letter_code
_entity_poly.pdbx_strand_id
1 'polypeptide(L)'
;MLFSIVASMILSLIVSTLILALLIYLPVFKAKSKLELLETSLPYIVSYMAVLSYAGRNMESIIAKLAEKGKLFGIEEPAIRMLRRIFILGQDTARMLMDESRKTPSVVFSSLLESLAGIVETGKGLNEFLESEFMNLLRNREAKVKEVMNSMAVLMEVFISLVVVMPLVLTIMLSIMASLGAIALPISPLRILFLVHFIIAPTIAVMIVLMIDSLVSKVSG
;
A
#
# COMPACT_ATOMS: atom_id res chain seq x y z
N MET A 1 14.50 -49.95 -14.27
CA MET A 1 15.62 -49.21 -13.66
C MET A 1 15.82 -47.82 -14.29
N LEU A 2 16.01 -47.70 -15.61
CA LEU A 2 16.19 -46.40 -16.29
C LEU A 2 15.06 -45.38 -16.04
N PHE A 3 13.80 -45.78 -16.12
CA PHE A 3 12.65 -44.89 -15.89
C PHE A 3 12.64 -44.29 -14.47
N SER A 4 12.97 -45.10 -13.46
CA SER A 4 13.04 -44.65 -12.07
C SER A 4 14.17 -43.64 -11.84
N ILE A 5 15.30 -43.81 -12.52
CA ILE A 5 16.44 -42.88 -12.45
C ILE A 5 16.06 -41.53 -13.06
N VAL A 6 15.44 -41.53 -14.24
CA VAL A 6 14.99 -40.30 -14.92
C VAL A 6 13.93 -39.57 -14.09
N ALA A 7 12.95 -40.28 -13.54
CA ALA A 7 11.93 -39.69 -12.68
C ALA A 7 12.53 -39.05 -11.41
N SER A 8 13.52 -39.71 -10.79
CA SER A 8 14.21 -39.18 -9.62
C SER A 8 15.02 -37.90 -9.91
N MET A 9 15.65 -37.80 -11.09
CA MET A 9 16.36 -36.59 -11.51
C MET A 9 15.41 -35.41 -11.73
N ILE A 10 14.27 -35.65 -12.37
CA ILE A 10 13.25 -34.60 -12.60
C ILE A 10 12.68 -34.10 -11.28
N LEU A 11 12.34 -35.03 -10.37
CA LEU A 11 11.82 -34.68 -9.06
C LEU A 11 12.85 -33.89 -8.24
N SER A 12 14.11 -34.31 -8.26
CA SER A 12 15.21 -33.59 -7.58
C SER A 12 15.38 -32.18 -8.13
N LEU A 13 15.28 -31.98 -9.45
CA LEU A 13 15.41 -30.67 -10.08
C LEU A 13 14.25 -29.73 -9.71
N ILE A 14 13.02 -30.25 -9.70
CA ILE A 14 11.84 -29.50 -9.29
C ILE A 14 11.98 -29.08 -7.82
N VAL A 15 12.29 -30.02 -6.93
CA VAL A 15 12.44 -29.75 -5.48
C VAL A 15 13.57 -28.76 -5.23
N SER A 16 14.71 -28.91 -5.89
CA SER A 16 15.84 -27.97 -5.78
C SER A 16 15.45 -26.55 -6.23
N THR A 17 14.74 -26.44 -7.35
CA THR A 17 14.26 -25.15 -7.87
C THR A 17 13.25 -24.50 -6.92
N LEU A 18 12.33 -25.29 -6.35
CA LEU A 18 11.32 -24.83 -5.40
C LEU A 18 11.94 -24.34 -4.09
N ILE A 19 12.91 -25.08 -3.55
CA ILE A 19 13.65 -24.69 -2.34
C ILE A 19 14.42 -23.39 -2.58
N LEU A 20 15.10 -23.28 -3.72
CA LEU A 20 15.88 -22.09 -4.07
C LEU A 20 14.98 -20.87 -4.27
N ALA A 21 13.83 -21.04 -4.95
CA ALA A 21 12.83 -20.00 -5.10
C ALA A 21 12.27 -19.54 -3.75
N LEU A 22 11.94 -20.48 -2.85
CA LEU A 22 11.43 -20.16 -1.50
C LEU A 22 12.48 -19.39 -0.67
N LEU A 23 13.74 -19.82 -0.73
CA LEU A 23 14.83 -19.23 0.04
C LEU A 23 15.15 -17.79 -0.40
N ILE A 24 14.94 -17.46 -1.68
CA ILE A 24 15.06 -16.09 -2.21
C ILE A 24 13.79 -15.28 -1.93
N TYR A 25 12.61 -15.87 -2.04
CA TYR A 25 11.34 -15.14 -1.89
C TYR A 25 11.04 -14.73 -0.43
N LEU A 26 11.34 -15.59 0.53
CA LEU A 26 11.11 -15.32 1.96
C LEU A 26 11.79 -14.03 2.48
N PRO A 27 13.09 -13.77 2.23
CA PRO A 27 13.73 -12.55 2.70
C PRO A 27 13.17 -11.29 2.01
N VAL A 28 12.83 -11.37 0.72
CA VAL A 28 12.24 -10.26 -0.03
C VAL A 28 10.86 -9.92 0.55
N PHE A 29 10.03 -10.93 0.81
CA PHE A 29 8.71 -10.72 1.41
C PHE A 29 8.81 -10.09 2.80
N LYS A 30 9.72 -10.59 3.66
CA LYS A 30 9.95 -10.02 4.99
C LYS A 30 10.46 -8.58 4.92
N ALA A 31 11.38 -8.27 4.00
CA ALA A 31 11.89 -6.93 3.80
C ALA A 31 10.79 -5.97 3.35
N LYS A 32 9.94 -6.40 2.40
CA LYS A 32 8.80 -5.62 1.92
C LYS A 32 7.78 -5.36 3.03
N SER A 33 7.42 -6.38 3.80
CA SER A 33 6.49 -6.23 4.93
C SER A 33 7.03 -5.28 6.00
N LYS A 34 8.34 -5.31 6.30
CA LYS A 34 8.96 -4.34 7.22
C LYS A 34 8.91 -2.90 6.67
N LEU A 35 9.18 -2.73 5.38
CA LEU A 35 9.10 -1.42 4.72
C LEU A 35 7.66 -0.87 4.76
N GLU A 36 6.68 -1.70 4.44
CA GLU A 36 5.25 -1.34 4.46
C GLU A 36 4.81 -0.97 5.88
N LEU A 37 5.21 -1.75 6.89
CA LEU A 37 4.94 -1.42 8.29
C LEU A 37 5.56 -0.07 8.70
N LEU A 38 6.78 0.24 8.25
CA LEU A 38 7.43 1.53 8.50
C LEU A 38 6.66 2.68 7.86
N GLU A 39 6.27 2.55 6.58
CA GLU A 39 5.56 3.61 5.86
C GLU A 39 4.15 3.85 6.40
N THR A 40 3.48 2.78 6.87
CA THR A 40 2.17 2.86 7.51
C THR A 40 2.23 3.46 8.90
N SER A 41 3.30 3.18 9.65
CA SER A 41 3.52 3.75 10.99
C SER A 41 4.18 5.13 11.00
N LEU A 42 4.75 5.59 9.88
CA LEU A 42 5.53 6.83 9.82
C LEU A 42 4.82 8.08 10.38
N PRO A 43 3.54 8.36 10.06
CA PRO A 43 2.84 9.50 10.65
C PRO A 43 2.74 9.42 12.17
N TYR A 44 2.60 8.21 12.73
CA TYR A 44 2.54 7.99 14.18
C TYR A 44 3.92 8.17 14.83
N ILE A 45 4.98 7.77 14.14
CA ILE A 45 6.36 8.00 14.59
C ILE A 45 6.63 9.50 14.66
N VAL A 46 6.35 10.24 13.58
CA VAL A 46 6.56 11.70 13.53
C VAL A 46 5.69 12.41 14.56
N SER A 47 4.43 11.99 14.73
CA SER A 47 3.55 12.51 15.78
C SER A 47 4.15 12.30 17.18
N TYR A 48 4.65 11.09 17.47
CA TYR A 48 5.29 10.78 18.75
C TYR A 48 6.55 11.63 18.98
N MET A 49 7.37 11.81 17.94
CA MET A 49 8.52 12.70 18.00
C MET A 49 8.11 14.16 18.25
N ALA A 50 7.08 14.66 17.56
CA ALA A 50 6.57 16.02 17.72
C ALA A 50 6.11 16.25 19.17
N VAL A 51 5.30 15.35 19.73
CA VAL A 51 4.83 15.41 21.13
C VAL A 51 6.01 15.45 22.11
N LEU A 52 7.02 14.61 21.90
CA LEU A 52 8.22 14.63 22.75
C LEU A 52 9.04 15.92 22.59
N SER A 53 9.13 16.45 21.37
CA SER A 53 9.81 17.71 21.10
C SER A 53 9.11 18.90 21.78
N TYR A 54 7.77 18.93 21.80
CA TYR A 54 7.00 19.92 22.56
C TYR A 54 7.21 19.81 24.07
N ALA A 55 7.45 18.60 24.57
CA ALA A 55 7.83 18.38 25.96
C ALA A 55 9.28 18.81 26.26
N GLY A 56 9.96 19.48 25.32
CA GLY A 56 11.33 19.98 25.47
C GLY A 56 12.41 18.91 25.37
N ARG A 57 12.10 17.71 24.83
CA ARG A 57 13.10 16.66 24.62
C ARG A 57 13.97 16.99 23.42
N ASN A 58 15.28 16.77 23.56
CA ASN A 58 16.22 16.84 22.45
C ASN A 58 16.14 15.58 21.56
N MET A 59 16.76 15.64 20.38
CA MET A 59 16.71 14.55 19.40
C MET A 59 17.25 13.22 19.94
N GLU A 60 18.32 13.24 20.72
CA GLU A 60 18.91 12.04 21.33
C GLU A 60 17.93 11.35 22.29
N SER A 61 17.24 12.14 23.12
CA SER A 61 16.21 11.62 24.03
C SER A 61 14.99 11.08 23.28
N ILE A 62 14.61 11.73 22.17
CA ILE A 62 13.54 11.24 21.28
C ILE A 62 13.93 9.89 20.69
N ILE A 63 15.14 9.75 20.14
CA ILE A 63 15.65 8.47 19.60
C ILE A 63 15.67 7.39 20.67
N ALA A 64 16.07 7.73 21.91
CA ALA A 64 16.04 6.78 23.04
C ALA A 64 14.62 6.28 23.33
N LYS A 65 13.62 7.18 23.29
CA LYS A 65 12.20 6.81 23.47
C LYS A 65 11.65 6.00 22.29
N LEU A 66 12.06 6.32 21.07
CA LEU A 66 11.74 5.52 19.88
C LEU A 66 12.38 4.13 19.95
N ALA A 67 13.56 3.97 20.53
CA ALA A 67 14.17 2.65 20.73
C ALA A 67 13.40 1.83 21.78
N GLU A 68 12.93 2.45 22.85
CA GLU A 68 12.14 1.80 23.92
C GLU A 68 10.77 1.32 23.41
N LYS A 69 10.09 2.14 22.60
CA LYS A 69 8.73 1.86 22.07
C LYS A 69 8.71 1.40 20.62
N GLY A 70 9.88 1.17 20.01
CA GLY A 70 10.02 0.99 18.57
C GLY A 70 9.29 -0.23 18.02
N LYS A 71 9.01 -1.24 18.85
CA LYS A 71 8.23 -2.42 18.46
C LYS A 71 6.80 -2.07 18.06
N LEU A 72 6.21 -1.05 18.68
CA LEU A 72 4.85 -0.59 18.36
C LEU A 72 4.77 -0.01 16.94
N PHE A 73 5.87 0.57 16.47
CA PHE A 73 5.94 1.30 15.20
C PHE A 73 6.84 0.60 14.15
N GLY A 74 7.28 -0.63 14.39
CA GLY A 74 8.16 -1.35 13.45
C GLY A 74 9.56 -0.73 13.23
N ILE A 75 10.00 0.21 14.07
CA ILE A 75 11.31 0.90 13.97
C ILE A 75 12.31 0.48 15.05
N GLU A 76 12.03 -0.57 15.81
CA GLU A 76 12.89 -1.02 16.90
C GLU A 76 14.35 -1.21 16.46
N GLU A 77 14.57 -1.98 15.40
CA GLU A 77 15.90 -2.25 14.86
C GLU A 77 16.63 -0.96 14.41
N PRO A 78 16.05 -0.10 13.55
CA PRO A 78 16.62 1.22 13.24
C PRO A 78 16.89 2.08 14.48
N ALA A 79 15.93 2.23 15.38
CA ALA A 79 16.04 3.12 16.53
C ALA A 79 17.12 2.65 17.52
N ILE A 80 17.21 1.35 17.79
CA ILE A 80 18.28 0.78 18.63
C ILE A 80 19.65 0.96 17.97
N ARG A 81 19.76 0.79 16.64
CA ARG A 81 21.02 1.03 15.91
C ARG A 81 21.43 2.49 15.99
N MET A 82 20.51 3.43 15.77
CA MET A 82 20.77 4.87 15.90
C MET A 82 21.20 5.23 17.33
N LEU A 83 20.47 4.73 18.33
CA LEU A 83 20.80 4.95 19.73
C LEU A 83 22.20 4.44 20.10
N ARG A 84 22.54 3.24 19.63
CA ARG A 84 23.86 2.63 19.87
C ARG A 84 24.98 3.47 19.25
N ARG A 85 24.78 4.01 18.05
CA ARG A 85 25.77 4.87 17.39
C ARG A 85 26.02 6.16 18.16
N ILE A 86 24.98 6.77 18.72
CA ILE A 86 25.13 7.98 19.55
C ILE A 86 25.80 7.63 20.88
N PHE A 87 25.19 6.77 21.69
CA PHE A 87 25.59 6.59 23.10
C PHE A 87 26.80 5.67 23.31
N ILE A 88 27.01 4.68 22.43
CA ILE A 88 28.12 3.72 22.58
C ILE A 88 29.30 4.12 21.71
N LEU A 89 29.05 4.54 20.46
CA LEU A 89 30.12 4.89 19.52
C LEU A 89 30.49 6.39 19.55
N GLY A 90 29.73 7.22 20.27
CA GLY A 90 29.99 8.66 20.34
C GLY A 90 29.84 9.38 18.99
N GLN A 91 29.04 8.81 18.08
CA GLN A 91 28.81 9.41 16.77
C GLN A 91 27.93 10.65 16.91
N ASP A 92 28.31 11.74 16.25
CA ASP A 92 27.50 12.95 16.13
C ASP A 92 26.08 12.64 15.63
N THR A 93 25.07 13.20 16.30
CA THR A 93 23.65 12.92 16.03
C THR A 93 23.23 13.31 14.61
N ALA A 94 23.66 14.46 14.09
CA ALA A 94 23.33 14.88 12.72
C ALA A 94 23.99 13.95 11.70
N ARG A 95 25.26 13.61 11.92
CA ARG A 95 26.00 12.69 11.04
C ARG A 95 25.41 11.29 11.05
N MET A 96 24.95 10.82 12.21
CA MET A 96 24.27 9.54 12.36
C MET A 96 22.95 9.51 11.59
N LEU A 97 22.13 10.56 11.69
CA LEU A 97 20.85 10.66 10.96
C LEU A 97 21.07 10.63 9.45
N MET A 98 22.08 11.37 8.96
CA MET A 98 22.46 11.38 7.54
C MET A 98 23.01 10.02 7.05
N ASP A 99 23.76 9.31 7.89
CA ASP A 99 24.24 7.96 7.56
C ASP A 99 23.10 6.94 7.51
N GLU A 100 22.07 7.12 8.33
CA GLU A 100 20.93 6.19 8.40
C GLU A 100 19.85 6.49 7.37
N SER A 101 19.73 7.76 6.91
CA SER A 101 18.91 8.11 5.74
C SER A 101 19.34 7.33 4.50
N ARG A 102 20.66 7.24 4.26
CA ARG A 102 21.25 6.53 3.12
C ARG A 102 21.06 5.02 3.17
N LYS A 103 20.71 4.44 4.32
CA LYS A 103 20.54 2.99 4.49
C LYS A 103 19.08 2.55 4.53
N THR A 104 18.13 3.47 4.73
CA THR A 104 16.72 3.10 4.77
C THR A 104 16.18 2.90 3.35
N PRO A 105 15.39 1.83 3.12
CA PRO A 105 14.72 1.62 1.83
C PRO A 105 13.53 2.56 1.60
N SER A 106 12.99 3.20 2.65
CA SER A 106 11.86 4.13 2.50
C SER A 106 12.35 5.54 2.16
N VAL A 107 11.87 6.07 1.02
CA VAL A 107 12.20 7.42 0.53
C VAL A 107 11.70 8.49 1.50
N VAL A 108 10.49 8.32 2.04
CA VAL A 108 9.87 9.30 2.95
C VAL A 108 10.63 9.33 4.28
N PHE A 109 10.99 8.16 4.83
CA PHE A 109 11.80 8.10 6.05
C PHE A 109 13.22 8.64 5.82
N SER A 110 13.82 8.39 4.65
CA SER A 110 15.13 8.98 4.29
C SER A 110 15.08 10.50 4.32
N SER A 111 14.08 11.10 3.65
CA SER A 111 13.90 12.55 3.60
C SER A 111 13.67 13.16 4.98
N LEU A 112 12.91 12.47 5.84
CA LEU A 112 12.70 12.88 7.23
C LEU A 112 14.03 12.92 7.99
N LEU A 113 14.83 11.85 7.92
CA LEU A 113 16.11 11.76 8.61
C LEU A 113 17.12 12.81 8.12
N GLU A 114 17.17 13.08 6.82
CA GLU A 114 18.03 14.13 6.23
C GLU A 114 17.64 15.52 6.75
N SER A 115 16.34 15.81 6.76
CA SER A 115 15.84 17.09 7.26
C SER A 115 16.13 17.24 8.76
N LEU A 116 15.96 16.16 9.54
CA LEU A 116 16.31 16.14 10.96
C LEU A 116 17.80 16.35 11.21
N ALA A 117 18.67 15.80 10.37
CA ALA A 117 20.11 16.04 10.46
C ALA A 117 20.41 17.56 10.37
N GLY A 118 19.82 18.25 9.39
CA GLY A 118 19.98 19.71 9.26
C GLY A 118 19.42 20.51 10.44
N ILE A 119 18.29 20.07 11.00
CA ILE A 119 17.71 20.71 12.20
C ILE A 119 18.60 20.50 13.44
N VAL A 120 19.20 19.32 13.59
CA VAL A 120 20.14 19.04 14.68
C VAL A 120 21.41 19.90 14.56
N GLU A 121 21.95 20.08 13.34
CA GLU A 121 23.11 20.97 13.12
C GLU A 121 22.83 22.43 13.47
N THR A 122 21.63 22.92 13.15
CA THR A 122 21.22 24.30 13.45
C THR A 122 20.80 24.49 14.92
N GLY A 123 20.44 23.40 15.60
CA GLY A 123 20.10 23.37 17.03
C GLY A 123 18.79 24.07 17.40
N LYS A 124 17.97 24.47 16.43
CA LYS A 124 16.71 25.20 16.64
C LYS A 124 15.63 24.68 15.69
N GLY A 125 14.36 24.78 16.11
CA GLY A 125 13.22 24.54 15.23
C GLY A 125 12.72 23.10 15.17
N LEU A 126 13.17 22.21 16.07
CA LEU A 126 12.81 20.78 16.04
C LEU A 126 11.30 20.55 16.21
N ASN A 127 10.67 21.28 17.11
CA ASN A 127 9.23 21.19 17.37
C ASN A 127 8.43 21.72 16.17
N GLU A 128 8.76 22.90 15.63
CA GLU A 128 8.06 23.45 14.46
C GLU A 128 8.25 22.57 13.21
N PHE A 129 9.46 22.03 13.01
CA PHE A 129 9.74 21.11 11.92
C PHE A 129 8.90 19.83 12.03
N LEU A 130 8.90 19.17 13.19
CA LEU A 130 8.18 17.92 13.39
C LEU A 130 6.66 18.10 13.32
N GLU A 131 6.13 19.22 13.79
CA GLU A 131 4.72 19.57 13.62
C GLU A 131 4.38 19.77 12.14
N SER A 132 5.17 20.56 11.43
CA SER A 132 4.95 20.81 10.00
C SER A 132 5.02 19.51 9.20
N GLU A 133 6.00 18.65 9.48
CA GLU A 133 6.18 17.38 8.79
C GLU A 133 5.06 16.38 9.13
N PHE A 134 4.59 16.36 10.37
CA PHE A 134 3.41 15.59 10.75
C PHE A 134 2.16 16.03 9.95
N MET A 135 1.92 17.34 9.85
CA MET A 135 0.81 17.89 9.07
C MET A 135 0.95 17.59 7.57
N ASN A 136 2.17 17.61 7.03
CA ASN A 136 2.44 17.23 5.64
C ASN A 136 2.11 15.75 5.38
N LEU A 137 2.52 14.86 6.30
CA LEU A 137 2.21 13.43 6.21
C LEU A 137 0.69 13.17 6.27
N LEU A 138 -0.03 13.88 7.14
CA LEU A 138 -1.50 13.79 7.21
C LEU A 138 -2.16 14.29 5.93
N ARG A 139 -1.73 15.44 5.40
CA ARG A 139 -2.27 15.98 4.15
C ARG A 139 -2.04 15.05 2.97
N ASN A 140 -0.87 14.41 2.90
CA ASN A 140 -0.57 13.41 1.88
C ASN A 140 -1.45 12.16 2.04
N ARG A 141 -1.73 11.72 3.28
CA ARG A 141 -2.67 10.62 3.55
C ARG A 141 -4.10 10.97 3.13
N GLU A 142 -4.59 12.16 3.49
CA GLU A 142 -5.90 12.66 3.07
C GLU A 142 -6.03 12.73 1.55
N ALA A 143 -5.00 13.21 0.86
CA ALA A 143 -4.97 13.26 -0.61
C ALA A 143 -5.09 11.87 -1.23
N LYS A 144 -4.36 10.88 -0.73
CA LYS A 144 -4.45 9.48 -1.19
C LYS A 144 -5.83 8.88 -0.96
N VAL A 145 -6.43 9.11 0.21
CA VAL A 145 -7.80 8.65 0.51
C VAL A 145 -8.79 9.29 -0.46
N LYS A 146 -8.67 10.59 -0.71
CA LYS A 146 -9.52 11.31 -1.66
C LYS A 146 -9.38 10.81 -3.09
N GLU A 147 -8.17 10.49 -3.53
CA GLU A 147 -7.90 9.89 -4.85
C GLU A 147 -8.63 8.56 -5.02
N VAL A 148 -8.63 7.71 -3.99
CA VAL A 148 -9.35 6.43 -4.03
C VAL A 148 -10.86 6.62 -3.97
N MET A 149 -11.37 7.56 -3.17
CA MET A 149 -12.80 7.91 -3.19
C MET A 149 -13.24 8.40 -4.58
N ASN A 150 -12.44 9.24 -5.24
CA ASN A 150 -12.72 9.70 -6.61
C ASN A 150 -12.73 8.52 -7.59
N SER A 151 -11.78 7.60 -7.46
CA SER A 151 -11.74 6.39 -8.31
C SER A 151 -12.96 5.50 -8.09
N MET A 152 -13.40 5.33 -6.84
CA MET A 152 -14.63 4.61 -6.50
C MET A 152 -15.87 5.29 -7.09
N ALA A 153 -15.94 6.62 -7.05
CA ALA A 153 -17.06 7.38 -7.62
C ALA A 153 -17.19 7.13 -9.14
N VAL A 154 -16.06 7.15 -9.87
CA VAL A 154 -16.04 6.83 -11.31
C VAL A 154 -16.50 5.40 -11.57
N LEU A 155 -16.04 4.43 -10.78
CA LEU A 155 -16.48 3.04 -10.91
C LEU A 155 -17.99 2.87 -10.64
N MET A 156 -18.53 3.62 -9.67
CA MET A 156 -19.97 3.62 -9.38
C MET A 156 -20.79 4.23 -10.53
N GLU A 157 -20.30 5.28 -11.17
CA GLU A 157 -20.95 5.87 -12.34
C GLU A 157 -21.00 4.87 -13.52
N VAL A 158 -19.87 4.20 -13.78
CA VAL A 158 -19.79 3.14 -14.80
C VAL A 158 -20.70 1.96 -14.45
N PHE A 159 -20.76 1.57 -13.18
CA PHE A 159 -21.64 0.52 -12.69
C PHE A 159 -23.11 0.85 -12.96
N ILE A 160 -23.58 2.03 -12.56
CA ILE A 160 -24.97 2.45 -12.79
C ILE A 160 -25.27 2.49 -14.30
N SER A 161 -24.36 3.03 -15.10
CA SER A 161 -24.54 3.16 -16.55
C SER A 161 -24.63 1.81 -17.26
N LEU A 162 -23.72 0.87 -16.96
CA LEU A 162 -23.62 -0.41 -17.66
C LEU A 162 -24.52 -1.52 -17.08
N VAL A 163 -24.75 -1.53 -15.77
CA VAL A 163 -25.49 -2.60 -15.09
C VAL A 163 -26.96 -2.24 -14.91
N VAL A 164 -27.30 -0.96 -14.79
CA VAL A 164 -28.68 -0.52 -14.59
C VAL A 164 -29.25 0.12 -15.85
N VAL A 165 -28.65 1.20 -16.34
CA VAL A 165 -29.24 2.01 -17.43
C VAL A 165 -29.23 1.25 -18.76
N MET A 166 -28.09 0.67 -19.15
CA MET A 166 -27.97 -0.04 -20.43
C MET A 166 -28.96 -1.23 -20.55
N PRO A 167 -29.07 -2.16 -19.58
CA PRO A 167 -30.03 -3.25 -19.64
C PRO A 167 -31.48 -2.76 -19.65
N LEU A 168 -31.79 -1.67 -18.95
CA LEU A 168 -33.12 -1.08 -18.92
C LEU A 168 -33.50 -0.53 -20.30
N VAL A 169 -32.62 0.28 -20.93
CA VAL A 169 -32.85 0.80 -22.29
C VAL A 169 -32.99 -0.35 -23.29
N LEU A 170 -32.11 -1.36 -23.23
CA LEU A 170 -32.22 -2.53 -24.10
C LEU A 170 -33.53 -3.30 -23.88
N THR A 171 -34.01 -3.40 -22.64
CA THR A 171 -35.30 -4.04 -22.31
C THR A 171 -36.45 -3.31 -22.96
N ILE A 172 -36.51 -1.99 -22.85
CA ILE A 172 -37.57 -1.19 -23.46
C ILE A 172 -37.53 -1.33 -24.99
N MET A 173 -36.35 -1.17 -25.60
CA MET A 173 -36.21 -1.26 -27.06
C MET A 173 -36.59 -2.64 -27.59
N LEU A 174 -36.07 -3.71 -27.00
CA LEU A 174 -36.36 -5.08 -27.42
C LEU A 174 -37.82 -5.47 -27.18
N SER A 175 -38.45 -4.94 -26.13
CA SER A 175 -39.89 -5.15 -25.88
C SER A 175 -40.77 -4.52 -26.95
N ILE A 176 -40.43 -3.31 -27.41
CA ILE A 176 -41.15 -2.63 -28.51
C ILE A 176 -40.94 -3.39 -29.84
N MET A 177 -39.73 -3.86 -30.12
CA MET A 177 -39.47 -4.63 -31.34
C MET A 177 -40.24 -5.96 -31.35
N ALA A 178 -40.30 -6.63 -30.19
CA ALA A 178 -41.05 -7.87 -30.04
C ALA A 178 -42.56 -7.66 -30.24
N SER A 179 -43.13 -6.54 -29.78
CA SER A 179 -44.56 -6.24 -29.93
C SER A 179 -44.95 -5.87 -31.37
N LEU A 180 -44.05 -5.23 -32.12
CA LEU A 180 -44.25 -4.90 -33.53
C LEU A 180 -44.05 -6.09 -34.48
N GLY A 181 -43.70 -7.28 -33.95
CA GLY A 181 -43.40 -8.46 -34.76
C GLY A 181 -42.13 -8.32 -35.61
N ALA A 182 -41.30 -7.32 -35.32
CA ALA A 182 -40.10 -7.02 -36.09
C ALA A 182 -38.98 -8.00 -35.72
N ILE A 183 -38.73 -9.00 -36.57
CA ILE A 183 -37.57 -9.89 -36.47
C ILE A 183 -36.38 -9.18 -37.10
N ALA A 184 -35.74 -8.27 -36.36
CA ALA A 184 -34.56 -7.55 -36.85
C ALA A 184 -33.24 -8.35 -36.69
N LEU A 185 -33.22 -9.37 -35.82
CA LEU A 185 -32.03 -10.15 -35.52
C LEU A 185 -32.33 -11.67 -35.63
N PRO A 186 -31.34 -12.51 -36.02
CA PRO A 186 -31.49 -13.97 -36.07
C PRO A 186 -31.68 -14.63 -34.69
N ILE A 187 -31.64 -13.84 -33.62
CA ILE A 187 -31.79 -14.28 -32.23
C ILE A 187 -33.07 -13.66 -31.67
N SER A 188 -33.91 -14.46 -31.01
CA SER A 188 -35.14 -13.96 -30.39
C SER A 188 -34.83 -12.90 -29.31
N PRO A 189 -35.55 -11.76 -29.26
CA PRO A 189 -35.34 -10.69 -28.28
C PRO A 189 -35.28 -11.17 -26.82
N LEU A 190 -36.13 -12.14 -26.45
CA LEU A 190 -36.15 -12.77 -25.12
C LEU A 190 -34.82 -13.44 -24.74
N ARG A 191 -34.14 -14.11 -25.69
CA ARG A 191 -32.84 -14.76 -25.44
C ARG A 191 -31.74 -13.72 -25.23
N ILE A 192 -31.79 -12.59 -25.94
CA ILE A 192 -30.84 -11.49 -25.76
C ILE A 192 -31.03 -10.87 -24.37
N LEU A 193 -32.27 -10.63 -23.94
CA LEU A 193 -32.55 -10.12 -22.60
C LEU A 193 -32.09 -11.06 -21.50
N PHE A 194 -32.32 -12.37 -21.67
CA PHE A 194 -31.83 -13.37 -20.73
C PHE A 194 -30.30 -13.32 -20.62
N LEU A 195 -29.59 -13.29 -21.75
CA LEU A 195 -28.13 -13.19 -21.76
C LEU A 195 -27.62 -11.92 -21.07
N VAL A 196 -28.25 -10.76 -21.35
CA VAL A 196 -27.85 -9.48 -20.76
C VAL A 196 -28.06 -9.46 -19.25
N HIS A 197 -29.23 -9.90 -18.75
CA HIS A 197 -29.56 -9.79 -17.32
C HIS A 197 -28.94 -10.89 -16.46
N PHE A 198 -28.84 -12.12 -16.98
CA PHE A 198 -28.38 -13.26 -16.18
C PHE A 198 -26.90 -13.60 -16.38
N ILE A 199 -26.26 -13.11 -17.45
CA ILE A 199 -24.84 -13.39 -17.70
C ILE A 199 -24.03 -12.10 -17.74
N ILE A 200 -24.35 -11.16 -18.63
CA ILE A 200 -23.50 -9.98 -18.86
C ILE A 200 -23.51 -9.04 -17.66
N ALA A 201 -24.69 -8.63 -17.18
CA ALA A 201 -24.81 -7.70 -16.05
C ALA A 201 -24.15 -8.23 -14.76
N PRO A 202 -24.37 -9.50 -14.33
CA PRO A 202 -23.66 -10.07 -13.19
C PRO A 202 -22.15 -10.15 -13.40
N THR A 203 -21.68 -10.47 -14.61
CA THR A 203 -20.24 -10.55 -14.91
C THR A 203 -19.57 -9.18 -14.77
N ILE A 204 -20.20 -8.12 -15.32
CA ILE A 204 -19.72 -6.74 -15.18
C ILE A 204 -19.75 -6.30 -13.71
N ALA A 205 -20.83 -6.63 -12.98
CA ALA A 205 -20.95 -6.31 -11.56
C ALA A 205 -19.82 -6.94 -10.74
N VAL A 206 -19.54 -8.24 -10.93
CA VAL A 206 -18.43 -8.93 -10.25
C VAL A 206 -17.09 -8.30 -10.62
N MET A 207 -16.87 -7.98 -11.89
CA MET A 207 -15.63 -7.33 -12.33
C MET A 207 -15.41 -5.98 -11.63
N ILE A 208 -16.45 -5.14 -11.55
CA ILE A 208 -16.36 -3.83 -10.88
C ILE A 208 -16.11 -3.99 -9.39
N VAL A 209 -16.76 -4.94 -8.72
CA VAL A 209 -16.52 -5.23 -7.30
C VAL A 209 -15.06 -5.61 -7.06
N LEU A 210 -14.48 -6.47 -7.90
CA LEU A 210 -13.05 -6.83 -7.81
C LEU A 210 -12.13 -5.63 -8.04
N MET A 211 -12.48 -4.73 -8.95
CA MET A 211 -11.72 -3.50 -9.18
C MET A 211 -11.77 -2.56 -7.96
N ILE A 212 -12.95 -2.41 -7.33
CA ILE A 212 -13.11 -1.63 -6.10
C ILE A 212 -12.27 -2.22 -4.98
N ASP A 213 -12.33 -3.53 -4.77
CA ASP A 213 -11.54 -4.22 -3.74
C ASP A 213 -10.04 -4.02 -3.94
N SER A 214 -9.56 -4.12 -5.19
CA SER A 214 -8.17 -3.85 -5.52
C SER A 214 -7.73 -2.40 -5.24
N LEU A 215 -8.62 -1.42 -5.42
CA LEU A 215 -8.31 -0.01 -5.13
C LEU A 215 -8.29 0.26 -3.61
N VAL A 216 -9.25 -0.30 -2.88
CA VAL A 216 -9.34 -0.15 -1.41
C VAL A 216 -8.16 -0.85 -0.73
N SER A 217 -7.74 -2.01 -1.23
CA SER A 217 -6.57 -2.72 -0.72
C SER A 217 -5.28 -1.89 -0.81
N LYS A 218 -5.13 -1.04 -1.85
CA LYS A 218 -3.96 -0.14 -1.99
C LYS A 218 -3.89 0.99 -0.96
N VAL A 219 -4.98 1.31 -0.27
CA VAL A 219 -5.04 2.38 0.75
C VAL A 219 -5.08 1.84 2.16
N SER A 220 -5.59 0.61 2.33
CA SER A 220 -5.74 -0.04 3.64
C SER A 220 -4.50 -0.83 4.09
N GLY A 221 -3.56 -1.15 3.19
CA GLY A 221 -2.20 -1.59 3.53
C GLY A 221 -1.26 -0.41 3.79
#